data_AF-A0A2I7LXJ4-F1
#
_entry.id   AF-A0A2I7LXJ4-F1
#
_cell.length_a   1.000
_cell.length_b   1.000
_cell.length_c   1.000
_cell.angle_alpha   90.00
_cell.angle_beta   90.00
_cell.angle_gamma   90.00
#
_symmetry.space_group_name_H-M   'P 1'
#
loop_
_entity.id
_entity.type
_entity.pdbx_description
1 polymer ?
#
loop_
_entity_poly.entity_id
_entity_poly.type
_entity_poly.pdbx_seq_one_letter_code
_entity_poly.pdbx_strand_id
1 'polypeptide(L)'
;MRRPVLPGDITSTARALLAVAPAQRRVLCERIFAGAGQALRHSRRHRRLCPDWGDGSLSAAARRFPLADEPFYDAPDYLSCTRLVLAQLARHVRHNPE
;
A
#
# COMPACT_ATOMS: atom_id res chain seq x y z
N MET A 1 8.11 3.89 -3.57
CA MET A 1 7.97 2.53 -3.00
C MET A 1 9.04 1.63 -3.59
N ARG A 2 9.49 0.64 -2.82
CA ARG A 2 10.46 -0.39 -3.24
C ARG A 2 9.88 -1.24 -4.37
N ARG A 3 10.76 -1.79 -5.21
CA ARG A 3 10.43 -2.76 -6.28
C ARG A 3 11.24 -4.07 -6.05
N PRO A 4 10.75 -5.23 -6.53
CA PRO A 4 9.43 -5.45 -7.14
C PRO A 4 8.28 -5.28 -6.13
N VAL A 5 7.08 -4.98 -6.62
CA VAL A 5 5.85 -4.98 -5.81
C VAL A 5 5.32 -6.41 -5.76
N LEU A 6 5.13 -6.94 -4.56
CA LEU A 6 4.77 -8.35 -4.34
C LEU A 6 3.27 -8.53 -4.12
N PRO A 7 2.69 -9.73 -4.33
CA PRO A 7 1.28 -9.99 -4.00
C PRO A 7 0.92 -9.61 -2.55
N GLY A 8 1.83 -9.87 -1.59
CA GLY A 8 1.64 -9.50 -0.19
C GLY A 8 1.55 -8.00 0.07
N ASP A 9 2.12 -7.16 -0.80
CA ASP A 9 1.93 -5.69 -0.76
C ASP A 9 0.49 -5.32 -1.09
N ILE A 10 -0.08 -5.96 -2.11
CA ILE A 10 -1.45 -5.75 -2.57
C ILE A 10 -2.42 -6.20 -1.48
N THR A 11 -2.25 -7.43 -0.99
CA THR A 11 -3.07 -8.00 0.09
C THR A 11 -3.04 -7.11 1.34
N SER A 12 -1.85 -6.75 1.84
CA SER A 12 -1.74 -5.96 3.07
C SER A 12 -2.37 -4.58 2.91
N THR A 13 -2.19 -3.94 1.74
CA THR A 13 -2.81 -2.63 1.46
C THR A 13 -4.33 -2.76 1.35
N ALA A 14 -4.84 -3.75 0.62
CA ALA A 14 -6.28 -3.96 0.45
C ALA A 14 -6.97 -4.24 1.80
N ARG A 15 -6.34 -5.02 2.68
CA ARG A 15 -6.81 -5.27 4.05
C ARG A 15 -6.82 -4.01 4.92
N ALA A 16 -5.84 -3.12 4.76
CA ALA A 16 -5.85 -1.83 5.43
C ALA A 16 -6.99 -0.92 4.94
N LEU A 17 -7.30 -0.94 3.64
CA LEU A 17 -8.46 -0.23 3.09
C LEU A 17 -9.79 -0.82 3.56
N LEU A 18 -9.86 -2.14 3.70
CA LEU A 18 -11.07 -2.82 4.15
C LEU A 18 -11.43 -2.45 5.60
N ALA A 19 -10.43 -2.13 6.43
CA ALA A 19 -10.62 -1.73 7.83
C ALA A 19 -11.20 -0.32 8.02
N VAL A 20 -11.40 0.46 6.94
CA VAL A 20 -11.96 1.81 7.00
C VAL A 20 -13.23 1.96 6.18
N ALA A 21 -14.02 3.01 6.47
CA ALA A 21 -15.25 3.30 5.75
C ALA A 21 -14.99 3.53 4.25
N PRO A 22 -15.93 3.17 3.34
CA PRO A 22 -15.74 3.29 1.90
C PRO A 22 -15.26 4.67 1.42
N ALA A 23 -15.77 5.74 2.03
CA ALA A 23 -15.39 7.12 1.72
C ALA A 23 -13.91 7.44 1.98
N GLN A 24 -13.25 6.71 2.89
CA GLN A 24 -11.87 6.96 3.30
C GLN A 24 -10.85 6.10 2.53
N ARG A 25 -11.30 5.04 1.85
CA ARG A 25 -10.41 4.04 1.21
C ARG A 25 -9.44 4.66 0.20
N ARG A 26 -9.92 5.60 -0.62
CA ARG A 26 -9.07 6.28 -1.62
C ARG A 26 -7.95 7.09 -0.96
N VAL A 27 -8.30 7.93 0.00
CA VAL A 27 -7.36 8.79 0.74
C VAL A 27 -6.33 7.93 1.49
N LEU A 28 -6.77 6.85 2.14
CA LEU A 28 -5.86 5.93 2.83
C LEU A 28 -4.91 5.25 1.86
N CYS A 29 -5.39 4.82 0.69
CA CYS A 29 -4.53 4.22 -0.34
C CYS A 29 -3.43 5.18 -0.79
N GLU A 30 -3.79 6.41 -1.12
CA GLU A 30 -2.82 7.46 -1.51
C GLU A 30 -1.79 7.70 -0.39
N ARG A 31 -2.24 7.75 0.87
CA ARG A 31 -1.37 7.91 2.04
C ARG A 31 -0.38 6.75 2.19
N ILE A 32 -0.82 5.50 2.02
CA ILE A 32 0.06 4.32 2.09
C ILE A 32 1.12 4.37 0.99
N PHE A 33 0.74 4.70 -0.25
CA PHE A 33 1.68 4.82 -1.36
C PHE A 33 2.70 5.94 -1.13
N ALA A 34 2.26 7.10 -0.65
CA ALA A 34 3.13 8.22 -0.31
C ALA A 34 4.10 7.84 0.82
N GLY A 35 3.61 7.17 1.87
CA GLY A 35 4.39 6.66 2.99
C GLY A 35 5.48 5.67 2.56
N ALA A 36 5.14 4.68 1.73
CA ALA A 36 6.11 3.76 1.14
C ALA A 36 7.16 4.49 0.27
N GLY A 37 6.77 5.56 -0.42
CA GLY A 37 7.69 6.46 -1.12
C GLY A 37 8.65 7.20 -0.18
N GLN A 38 8.13 7.74 0.92
CA GLN A 38 8.92 8.44 1.94
C GLN A 38 9.89 7.49 2.64
N ALA A 39 9.44 6.30 3.03
CA ALA A 39 10.28 5.28 3.64
C ALA A 39 11.46 4.90 2.74
N LEU A 40 11.22 4.69 1.44
CA LEU A 40 12.30 4.37 0.51
C LEU A 40 13.35 5.48 0.44
N ARG A 41 12.93 6.76 0.39
CA ARG A 41 13.86 7.91 0.39
C ARG A 41 14.65 7.99 1.70
N HIS A 42 13.98 7.79 2.84
CA HIS A 42 14.64 7.75 4.15
C HIS A 42 15.67 6.64 4.23
N SER A 43 15.30 5.40 3.86
CA SER A 43 16.21 4.25 3.89
C SER A 43 17.43 4.44 2.99
N ARG A 44 17.26 5.05 1.80
CA ARG A 44 18.38 5.39 0.92
C ARG A 44 19.31 6.44 1.52
N ARG A 45 18.75 7.44 2.20
CA ARG A 45 19.53 8.55 2.79
C ARG A 45 20.26 8.14 4.07
N HIS A 46 19.61 7.37 4.93
CA HIS A 46 20.11 7.09 6.30
C HIS A 46 20.58 5.65 6.50
N ARG A 47 20.42 4.76 5.51
CA ARG A 47 20.71 3.32 5.60
C ARG A 47 20.01 2.64 6.78
N ARG A 48 18.84 3.15 7.17
CA ARG A 48 18.00 2.68 8.30
C ARG A 48 16.54 2.65 7.89
N LEU A 49 15.75 1.79 8.51
CA LEU A 49 14.30 1.76 8.29
C LEU A 49 13.66 3.09 8.71
N CYS A 50 12.67 3.54 7.95
CA CYS A 50 11.89 4.72 8.34
C CYS A 50 11.04 4.38 9.56
N PRO A 51 11.15 5.13 10.68
CA PRO A 51 10.40 4.85 11.89
C PRO A 51 8.89 4.77 11.67
N ASP A 52 8.35 5.67 10.85
CA ASP A 52 6.89 5.79 10.64
C ASP A 52 6.36 4.83 9.58
N TRP A 53 7.16 4.51 8.55
CA TRP A 53 6.68 3.87 7.32
C TRP A 53 7.40 2.57 6.93
N GLY A 54 8.40 2.16 7.71
CA GLY A 54 9.11 0.89 7.52
C GLY A 54 10.17 0.92 6.42
N ASP A 55 10.26 -0.17 5.65
CA ASP A 55 11.36 -0.44 4.72
C ASP A 55 11.17 0.14 3.30
N GLY A 56 10.01 0.74 3.04
CA GLY A 56 9.63 1.27 1.74
C GLY A 56 8.81 0.33 0.87
N SER A 57 8.50 -0.89 1.34
CA SER A 57 7.43 -1.72 0.78
C SER A 57 6.05 -1.14 1.08
N LEU A 58 5.05 -1.49 0.27
CA LEU A 58 3.67 -1.11 0.54
C LEU A 58 3.12 -1.89 1.74
N SER A 59 3.51 -3.17 1.90
CA SER A 59 3.15 -4.00 3.05
C SER A 59 3.61 -3.37 4.37
N ALA A 60 4.86 -2.92 4.47
CA ALA A 60 5.37 -2.29 5.69
C ALA A 60 4.65 -0.96 6.01
N ALA A 61 4.29 -0.19 4.99
CA ALA A 61 3.52 1.05 5.15
C ALA A 61 2.04 0.77 5.52
N ALA A 62 1.41 -0.24 4.91
CA ALA A 62 0.03 -0.63 5.19
C ALA A 62 -0.14 -1.14 6.62
N ARG A 63 0.83 -1.91 7.14
CA ARG A 63 0.84 -2.45 8.52
C ARG A 63 0.96 -1.39 9.62
N ARG A 64 1.04 -0.10 9.25
CA ARG A 64 0.93 1.04 10.17
C ARG A 64 -0.51 1.42 10.47
N PHE A 65 -1.45 0.80 9.77
CA PHE A 65 -2.87 0.90 10.00
C PHE A 65 -3.43 -0.46 10.45
N PRO A 66 -4.63 -0.50 11.05
CA PRO A 66 -5.34 -1.75 11.27
C PRO A 66 -5.55 -2.49 9.95
N LEU A 67 -5.26 -3.79 9.93
CA LEU A 67 -5.57 -4.66 8.81
C LEU A 67 -6.78 -5.50 9.20
N ALA A 68 -7.85 -5.44 8.40
CA ALA A 68 -8.96 -6.37 8.55
C ALA A 68 -8.47 -7.82 8.36
N ASP A 69 -9.23 -8.80 8.83
CA ASP A 69 -8.99 -10.21 8.48
C ASP A 69 -9.04 -10.38 6.97
N GLU A 70 -8.29 -11.34 6.45
CA GLU A 70 -8.15 -11.54 5.00
C GLU A 70 -9.35 -12.30 4.44
N PRO A 71 -10.19 -11.68 3.60
CA PRO A 71 -11.30 -12.36 2.95
C PRO A 71 -10.85 -12.98 1.62
N PHE A 72 -11.71 -13.81 1.04
CA PHE A 72 -11.54 -14.31 -0.32
C PHE A 72 -11.91 -13.24 -1.37
N TYR A 73 -11.50 -13.44 -2.62
CA TYR A 73 -11.70 -12.48 -3.70
C TYR A 73 -13.15 -12.33 -4.19
N ASP A 74 -14.03 -13.25 -3.81
CA ASP A 74 -15.48 -13.16 -4.04
C ASP A 74 -16.19 -12.24 -3.03
N ALA A 75 -15.50 -11.76 -1.99
CA ALA A 75 -16.01 -10.72 -1.10
C ALA A 75 -16.00 -9.34 -1.81
N PRO A 76 -17.16 -8.72 -2.09
CA PRO A 76 -17.25 -7.53 -2.96
C PRO A 76 -16.47 -6.32 -2.44
N ASP A 77 -16.45 -6.12 -1.13
CA ASP A 77 -15.72 -5.02 -0.49
C ASP A 77 -14.20 -5.21 -0.60
N TYR A 78 -13.72 -6.44 -0.41
CA TYR A 78 -12.31 -6.77 -0.54
C TYR A 78 -11.83 -6.68 -1.99
N LEU A 79 -12.65 -7.17 -2.94
CA LEU A 79 -12.39 -7.03 -4.37
C LEU A 79 -12.32 -5.55 -4.77
N SER A 80 -13.21 -4.72 -4.25
CA SER A 80 -13.22 -3.28 -4.50
C SER A 80 -11.96 -2.60 -3.94
N CYS A 81 -11.52 -2.97 -2.74
CA CYS A 81 -10.27 -2.51 -2.15
C CYS A 81 -9.06 -2.92 -3.00
N THR A 82 -9.00 -4.19 -3.42
CA THR A 82 -7.93 -4.73 -4.26
C THR A 82 -7.86 -4.00 -5.60
N ARG A 83 -9.00 -3.78 -6.26
CA ARG A 83 -9.09 -3.01 -7.51
C ARG A 83 -8.55 -1.59 -7.34
N LEU A 84 -8.84 -0.94 -6.20
CA LEU A 84 -8.34 0.40 -5.91
C LEU A 84 -6.81 0.41 -5.78
N VAL A 85 -6.23 -0.56 -5.09
CA VAL A 85 -4.77 -0.71 -4.93
C VAL A 85 -4.11 -0.95 -6.29
N LEU A 86 -4.63 -1.85 -7.11
CA LEU A 86 -4.11 -2.15 -8.45
C LEU A 86 -4.21 -0.94 -9.38
N ALA A 87 -5.32 -0.20 -9.34
CA ALA A 87 -5.49 1.02 -10.12
C ALA A 87 -4.45 2.08 -9.72
N GLN A 88 -4.21 2.26 -8.42
CA GLN A 88 -3.21 3.19 -7.91
C GLN A 88 -1.78 2.76 -8.28
N LEU A 89 -1.48 1.46 -8.18
CA LEU A 89 -0.20 0.89 -8.62
C LEU A 89 0.03 1.13 -10.11
N ALA A 90 -0.97 0.90 -10.94
CA ALA A 90 -0.86 1.09 -12.39
C ALA A 90 -0.52 2.55 -12.75
N ARG A 91 -1.03 3.54 -11.99
CA ARG A 91 -0.61 4.95 -12.16
C ARG A 91 0.88 5.15 -11.87
N HIS A 92 1.43 4.48 -10.84
CA HIS A 92 2.84 4.61 -10.46
C HIS A 92 3.78 3.84 -11.40
N VAL A 93 3.33 2.73 -12.00
CA VAL A 93 4.14 1.99 -12.96
C VAL A 93 4.21 2.73 -14.30
N ARG A 94 3.11 3.33 -14.75
CA ARG A 94 3.06 4.11 -16.01
C ARG A 94 3.91 5.39 -16.01
N HIS A 95 4.29 5.91 -14.84
CA HIS A 95 5.07 7.15 -14.72
C HIS A 95 6.59 6.94 -14.57
N ASN A 96 7.09 5.70 -14.66
CA ASN A 96 8.51 5.42 -14.78
C ASN A 96 8.77 4.80 -16.17
N PRO A 97 9.01 5.60 -17.23
CA PRO A 97 9.76 5.08 -18.35
C PRO A 97 11.16 4.71 -17.84
N GLU A 98 11.73 3.64 -18.37
CA GLU A 98 13.12 3.28 -18.09
C GLU A 98 14.10 4.41 -18.43
#